data_AF-A0A0D2BDF6-F1
#
_entry.id   AF-A0A0D2BDF6-F1
#
_cell.length_a   1.000
_cell.length_b   1.000
_cell.length_c   1.000
_cell.angle_alpha   90.00
_cell.angle_beta   90.00
_cell.angle_gamma   90.00
#
_symmetry.space_group_name_H-M   'P 1'
#
loop_
_entity.id
_entity.type
_entity.pdbx_description
1 polymer ?
#
loop_
_entity_poly.entity_id
_entity_poly.type
_entity_poly.pdbx_seq_one_letter_code
_entity_poly.pdbx_strand_id
1 'polypeptide(L)'
;MAGQENASVPFSDPLWHKDKFHPYYKDSHQRLQVWMRNYIDTYIEPHAYEWETQGYVPDEAFQRHAKLGVLAASCYPLPKQHLDGVTLPAGIGLSEWDIFHYAIVIDEIARCGYLGVVWGINGGATVGNTPLSTKCTEHQKRKWLAPLLRGEQRHALAVTEPAAGSDVGGLQTTAVKSEDAKYWIVNGNKKWVTQGQFADWALVAARTGGAGNKGISTMMVDLRSEGITRRKMENSGVRSSGSAFVEFDDVKVPVENLIGQENEGFKVIMSTFNHERLWVGIIANRLGRVALCDSYNHALRRRTFGRPIMENQVIRAKFTKMAGLLEATSALTEAVIHMSEQAPLDALSTYSALVKYRAAHDLEKISREAQQVFGGLAYSRGGLGARVEQISRDVRVLVVSGGSEEILMDLVAKRSRGSSKI
;
A
#
# COMPACT_ATOMS: atom_id res chain seq x y z
N MET A 1 19.58 -17.88 -6.84
CA MET A 1 20.93 -17.29 -6.84
C MET A 1 20.94 -15.75 -6.83
N ALA A 2 19.83 -15.04 -7.11
CA ALA A 2 19.79 -13.56 -7.09
C ALA A 2 19.94 -12.92 -5.69
N GLY A 3 19.52 -13.61 -4.61
CA GLY A 3 19.52 -13.04 -3.25
C GLY A 3 20.90 -12.78 -2.64
N GLN A 4 21.93 -13.55 -3.00
CA GLN A 4 23.29 -13.36 -2.45
C GLN A 4 24.09 -12.24 -3.13
N GLU A 5 23.82 -11.91 -4.41
CA GLU A 5 24.53 -10.83 -5.10
C GLU A 5 24.11 -9.44 -4.57
N ASN A 6 22.87 -9.27 -4.11
CA ASN A 6 22.29 -7.98 -3.72
C ASN A 6 22.77 -7.42 -2.37
N ALA A 7 23.23 -8.26 -1.44
CA ALA A 7 23.71 -7.82 -0.12
C ALA A 7 24.95 -6.90 -0.19
N SER A 8 25.66 -6.94 -1.31
CA SER A 8 26.89 -6.19 -1.56
C SER A 8 26.66 -4.78 -2.14
N VAL A 9 25.46 -4.48 -2.66
CA VAL A 9 25.21 -3.19 -3.33
C VAL A 9 25.08 -2.06 -2.29
N PRO A 10 25.79 -0.93 -2.43
CA PRO A 10 25.60 0.23 -1.56
C PRO A 10 24.17 0.77 -1.65
N PHE A 11 23.55 1.09 -0.51
CA PHE A 11 22.20 1.70 -0.41
C PHE A 11 21.03 0.86 -0.96
N SER A 12 21.25 -0.40 -1.36
CA SER A 12 20.17 -1.33 -1.75
C SER A 12 19.32 -1.78 -0.55
N ASP A 13 19.84 -1.60 0.67
CA ASP A 13 19.16 -1.83 1.92
C ASP A 13 19.29 -0.61 2.85
N PRO A 14 18.29 -0.34 3.71
CA PRO A 14 18.36 0.68 4.76
C PRO A 14 19.59 0.52 5.66
N LEU A 15 20.07 1.65 6.20
CA LEU A 15 21.30 1.69 7.01
C LEU A 15 21.29 0.71 8.19
N TRP A 16 20.16 0.57 8.87
CA TRP A 16 20.01 -0.31 10.03
C TRP A 16 20.25 -1.79 9.73
N HIS A 17 20.20 -2.23 8.46
CA HIS A 17 20.49 -3.63 8.10
C HIS A 17 21.96 -4.00 8.33
N LYS A 18 22.87 -3.02 8.20
CA LYS A 18 24.33 -3.23 8.31
C LYS A 18 24.89 -2.56 9.56
N ASP A 19 24.28 -1.45 9.99
CA ASP A 19 24.71 -0.70 11.15
C ASP A 19 24.09 -1.24 12.43
N LYS A 20 24.93 -1.64 13.38
CA LYS A 20 24.50 -2.11 14.70
C LYS A 20 24.12 -0.95 15.64
N PHE A 21 24.43 0.29 15.26
CA PHE A 21 24.18 1.50 16.04
C PHE A 21 22.92 2.23 15.55
N HIS A 22 21.84 1.49 15.30
CA HIS A 22 20.53 2.11 15.02
C HIS A 22 19.76 2.38 16.34
N PRO A 23 18.97 3.46 16.43
CA PRO A 23 18.23 3.78 17.66
C PRO A 23 16.91 3.01 17.81
N TYR A 24 16.38 2.40 16.73
CA TYR A 24 14.99 1.90 16.70
C TYR A 24 14.86 0.38 16.62
N TYR A 25 15.79 -0.29 15.92
CA TYR A 25 15.63 -1.70 15.61
C TYR A 25 16.19 -2.61 16.72
N LYS A 26 15.86 -3.89 16.68
CA LYS A 26 16.12 -4.92 17.71
C LYS A 26 16.35 -6.25 17.00
N ASP A 27 16.86 -7.26 17.69
CA ASP A 27 17.09 -8.58 17.11
C ASP A 27 15.82 -9.21 16.50
N SER A 28 14.66 -8.93 17.09
CA SER A 28 13.34 -9.36 16.61
C SER A 28 13.02 -8.78 15.22
N HIS A 29 13.36 -7.52 15.00
CA HIS A 29 13.23 -6.83 13.72
C HIS A 29 14.11 -7.47 12.66
N GLN A 30 15.38 -7.75 13.00
CA GLN A 30 16.30 -8.40 12.07
C GLN A 30 15.84 -9.84 11.74
N ARG A 31 15.36 -10.59 12.73
CA ARG A 31 14.81 -11.95 12.52
C ARG A 31 13.62 -11.93 11.57
N LEU A 32 12.70 -10.98 11.76
CA LEU A 32 11.56 -10.77 10.86
C LEU A 32 12.00 -10.37 9.45
N GLN A 33 12.93 -9.42 9.34
CA GLN A 33 13.46 -8.94 8.07
C GLN A 33 14.08 -10.08 7.24
N VAL A 34 14.95 -10.89 7.84
CA VAL A 34 15.59 -12.03 7.16
C VAL A 34 14.54 -13.06 6.70
N TRP A 35 13.56 -13.35 7.55
CA TRP A 35 12.48 -14.27 7.22
C TRP A 35 11.63 -13.74 6.06
N MET A 36 11.23 -12.46 6.10
CA MET A 36 10.43 -11.81 5.07
C MET A 36 11.17 -11.81 3.73
N ARG A 37 12.46 -11.44 3.74
CA ARG A 37 13.31 -11.49 2.55
C ARG A 37 13.32 -12.87 1.91
N ASN A 38 13.58 -13.90 2.71
CA ASN A 38 13.61 -15.28 2.21
C ASN A 38 12.25 -15.69 1.62
N TYR A 39 11.15 -15.29 2.25
CA TYR A 39 9.81 -15.55 1.72
C TYR A 39 9.58 -14.85 0.37
N ILE A 40 9.90 -13.56 0.25
CA ILE A 40 9.70 -12.78 -0.98
C ILE A 40 10.60 -13.28 -2.11
N ASP A 41 11.90 -13.44 -1.85
CA ASP A 41 12.89 -13.88 -2.85
C ASP A 41 12.61 -15.31 -3.35
N THR A 42 11.97 -16.16 -2.53
CA THR A 42 11.69 -17.57 -2.88
C THR A 42 10.33 -17.75 -3.54
N TYR A 43 9.28 -17.10 -3.01
CA TYR A 43 7.89 -17.44 -3.36
C TYR A 43 7.14 -16.35 -4.12
N ILE A 44 7.66 -15.12 -4.19
CA ILE A 44 6.98 -13.99 -4.81
C ILE A 44 7.79 -13.46 -6.00
N GLU A 45 9.03 -13.00 -5.78
CA GLU A 45 9.86 -12.37 -6.80
C GLU A 45 10.01 -13.22 -8.08
N PRO A 46 10.24 -14.55 -8.03
CA PRO A 46 10.40 -15.36 -9.23
C PRO A 46 9.17 -15.39 -10.14
N HIS A 47 7.98 -15.11 -9.61
CA HIS A 47 6.72 -15.15 -10.33
C HIS A 47 6.12 -13.76 -10.61
N ALA A 48 6.68 -12.72 -10.01
CA ALA A 48 6.05 -11.40 -9.97
C ALA A 48 5.86 -10.79 -11.38
N TYR A 49 6.81 -11.00 -12.29
CA TYR A 49 6.67 -10.57 -13.69
C TYR A 49 5.51 -11.25 -14.41
N GLU A 50 5.36 -12.56 -14.22
CA GLU A 50 4.30 -13.35 -14.84
C GLU A 50 2.93 -12.92 -14.31
N TRP A 51 2.79 -12.83 -12.98
CA TRP A 51 1.55 -12.41 -12.33
C TRP A 51 1.12 -11.00 -12.75
N GLU A 52 2.07 -10.07 -12.81
CA GLU A 52 1.80 -8.72 -13.28
C GLU A 52 1.41 -8.68 -14.76
N THR A 53 2.05 -9.50 -15.59
CA THR A 53 1.71 -9.61 -17.01
C THR A 53 0.32 -10.19 -17.21
N GLN A 54 -0.04 -11.27 -16.50
CA GLN A 54 -1.38 -11.88 -16.52
C GLN A 54 -2.42 -10.98 -15.86
N GLY A 55 -1.99 -10.12 -14.93
CA GLY A 55 -2.81 -9.15 -14.25
C GLY A 55 -3.64 -9.75 -13.11
N TYR A 56 -3.13 -10.78 -12.44
CA TYR A 56 -3.65 -11.26 -11.15
C TYR A 56 -2.56 -12.06 -10.39
N VAL A 57 -2.73 -12.18 -9.07
CA VAL A 57 -1.93 -13.08 -8.23
C VAL A 57 -2.74 -14.37 -8.01
N PRO A 58 -2.16 -15.57 -8.21
CA PRO A 58 -2.87 -16.82 -7.99
C PRO A 58 -3.39 -17.01 -6.56
N ASP A 59 -4.55 -17.65 -6.42
CA ASP A 59 -5.17 -17.87 -5.09
C ASP A 59 -4.29 -18.68 -4.15
N GLU A 60 -3.53 -19.65 -4.66
CA GLU A 60 -2.59 -20.43 -3.85
C GLU A 60 -1.51 -19.53 -3.21
N ALA A 61 -1.01 -18.53 -3.94
CA ALA A 61 -0.02 -17.59 -3.42
C ALA A 61 -0.63 -16.73 -2.30
N PHE A 62 -1.86 -16.25 -2.48
CA PHE A 62 -2.60 -15.53 -1.44
C PHE A 62 -2.85 -16.39 -0.19
N GLN A 63 -3.29 -17.64 -0.36
CA GLN A 63 -3.51 -18.56 0.75
C GLN A 63 -2.22 -18.88 1.51
N ARG A 64 -1.09 -19.05 0.80
CA ARG A 64 0.23 -19.17 1.41
C ARG A 64 0.60 -17.90 2.20
N HIS A 65 0.38 -16.72 1.63
CA HIS A 65 0.66 -15.43 2.27
C HIS A 65 -0.12 -15.26 3.59
N ALA A 66 -1.39 -15.64 3.60
CA ALA A 66 -2.23 -15.63 4.78
C ALA A 66 -1.83 -16.69 5.81
N LYS A 67 -1.60 -17.94 5.39
CA LYS A 67 -1.17 -19.04 6.27
C LYS A 67 0.14 -18.76 7.00
N LEU A 68 1.06 -18.03 6.35
CA LEU A 68 2.31 -17.60 6.95
C LEU A 68 2.18 -16.33 7.83
N GLY A 69 0.96 -15.81 7.99
CA GLY A 69 0.65 -14.65 8.81
C GLY A 69 1.02 -13.30 8.23
N VAL A 70 1.53 -13.25 6.99
CA VAL A 70 2.02 -12.00 6.39
C VAL A 70 0.87 -11.04 6.10
N LEU A 71 -0.29 -11.58 5.71
CA LEU A 71 -1.52 -10.81 5.52
C LEU A 71 -1.94 -10.08 6.82
N ALA A 72 -1.99 -10.82 7.93
CA ALA A 72 -2.34 -10.27 9.24
C ALA A 72 -1.26 -9.30 9.77
N ALA A 73 0.01 -9.61 9.55
CA ALA A 73 1.13 -8.75 9.93
C ALA A 73 1.16 -7.41 9.17
N SER A 74 0.49 -7.34 8.02
CA SER A 74 0.34 -6.13 7.21
C SER A 74 -0.85 -5.25 7.63
N CYS A 75 -1.60 -5.65 8.65
CA CYS A 75 -2.70 -4.88 9.20
C CYS A 75 -2.22 -3.86 10.24
N TYR A 76 -2.77 -2.64 10.18
CA TYR A 76 -2.48 -1.58 11.14
C TYR A 76 -3.73 -1.00 11.82
N PRO A 77 -3.71 -0.79 13.15
CA PRO A 77 -2.80 -1.46 14.08
C PRO A 77 -3.02 -2.99 14.01
N LEU A 78 -2.02 -3.78 14.42
CA LEU A 78 -2.17 -5.23 14.48
C LEU A 78 -3.31 -5.58 15.46
N PRO A 79 -4.40 -6.25 15.03
CA PRO A 79 -5.55 -6.53 15.87
C PRO A 79 -5.29 -7.76 16.76
N LYS A 80 -4.45 -7.61 17.79
CA LYS A 80 -3.92 -8.69 18.63
C LYS A 80 -4.99 -9.63 19.23
N GLN A 81 -6.21 -9.13 19.47
CA GLN A 81 -7.34 -9.88 20.05
C GLN A 81 -8.11 -10.74 19.04
N HIS A 82 -7.79 -10.67 17.74
CA HIS A 82 -8.52 -11.38 16.68
C HIS A 82 -7.60 -12.23 15.81
N LEU A 83 -6.41 -12.60 16.32
CA LEU A 83 -5.42 -13.42 15.64
C LEU A 83 -5.56 -14.92 15.95
N ASP A 84 -6.71 -15.36 16.47
CA ASP A 84 -6.94 -16.78 16.72
C ASP A 84 -6.76 -17.59 15.42
N GLY A 85 -5.85 -18.57 15.47
CA GLY A 85 -5.46 -19.38 14.31
C GLY A 85 -4.46 -18.73 13.35
N VAL A 86 -3.91 -17.55 13.68
CA VAL A 86 -2.89 -16.85 12.89
C VAL A 86 -1.56 -16.87 13.64
N THR A 87 -0.51 -17.34 12.98
CA THR A 87 0.88 -17.23 13.48
C THR A 87 1.58 -16.08 12.79
N LEU A 88 2.18 -15.17 13.53
CA LEU A 88 2.94 -14.08 12.92
C LEU A 88 4.23 -14.59 12.25
N PRO A 89 4.69 -13.94 11.18
CA PRO A 89 5.94 -14.28 10.51
C PRO A 89 7.14 -14.36 11.46
N ALA A 90 8.12 -15.21 11.12
CA ALA A 90 9.36 -15.39 11.88
C ALA A 90 9.19 -15.79 13.37
N GLY A 91 8.00 -16.27 13.76
CA GLY A 91 7.70 -16.65 15.14
C GLY A 91 7.67 -15.47 16.11
N ILE A 92 7.48 -14.24 15.61
CA ILE A 92 7.40 -13.04 16.46
C ILE A 92 6.18 -13.13 17.39
N GLY A 93 6.42 -13.02 18.70
CA GLY A 93 5.35 -13.06 19.69
C GLY A 93 4.51 -11.79 19.69
N LEU A 94 3.24 -11.88 20.11
CA LEU A 94 2.34 -10.71 20.19
C LEU A 94 2.85 -9.61 21.12
N SER A 95 3.61 -9.97 22.17
CA SER A 95 4.24 -9.02 23.10
C SER A 95 5.50 -8.36 22.53
N GLU A 96 6.17 -9.02 21.57
CA GLU A 96 7.37 -8.52 20.89
C GLU A 96 6.99 -7.60 19.72
N TRP A 97 5.82 -7.78 19.12
CA TRP A 97 5.35 -7.01 17.98
C TRP A 97 5.10 -5.53 18.29
N ASP A 98 5.84 -4.67 17.60
CA ASP A 98 5.73 -3.21 17.59
C ASP A 98 5.59 -2.65 16.16
N ILE A 99 5.61 -1.33 16.02
CA ILE A 99 5.37 -0.67 14.72
C ILE A 99 6.53 -0.84 13.73
N PHE A 100 7.75 -1.06 14.19
CA PHE A 100 8.90 -1.32 13.33
C PHE A 100 8.83 -2.71 12.70
N HIS A 101 8.24 -3.70 13.39
CA HIS A 101 7.92 -4.99 12.77
C HIS A 101 6.95 -4.83 11.60
N TYR A 102 5.87 -4.06 11.79
CA TYR A 102 4.94 -3.74 10.72
C TYR A 102 5.66 -3.06 9.55
N ALA A 103 6.48 -2.04 9.82
CA ALA A 103 7.21 -1.32 8.79
C ALA A 103 8.11 -2.22 7.94
N ILE A 104 8.78 -3.19 8.58
CA ILE A 104 9.63 -4.19 7.93
C ILE A 104 8.82 -5.11 7.02
N VAL A 105 7.61 -5.52 7.43
CA VAL A 105 6.75 -6.33 6.56
C VAL A 105 6.41 -5.56 5.28
N ILE A 106 6.01 -4.29 5.42
CA ILE A 106 5.65 -3.46 4.26
C ILE A 106 6.85 -3.21 3.35
N ASP A 107 7.99 -2.90 3.94
CA ASP A 107 9.24 -2.68 3.23
C ASP A 107 9.68 -3.94 2.49
N GLU A 108 9.80 -5.09 3.15
CA GLU A 108 10.33 -6.30 2.52
C GLU A 108 9.38 -6.86 1.44
N ILE A 109 8.04 -6.75 1.59
CA ILE A 109 7.09 -7.19 0.54
C ILE A 109 7.34 -6.44 -0.79
N ALA A 110 7.69 -5.16 -0.73
CA ALA A 110 7.92 -4.34 -1.93
C ALA A 110 9.23 -4.68 -2.66
N ARG A 111 10.11 -5.53 -2.10
CA ARG A 111 11.37 -5.95 -2.74
C ARG A 111 11.20 -6.65 -4.07
N CYS A 112 10.07 -7.32 -4.28
CA CYS A 112 9.80 -7.95 -5.57
C CYS A 112 9.83 -6.93 -6.73
N GLY A 113 9.54 -5.64 -6.46
CA GLY A 113 9.57 -4.56 -7.44
C GLY A 113 8.38 -4.52 -8.41
N TYR A 114 7.31 -5.27 -8.11
CA TYR A 114 6.07 -5.28 -8.86
C TYR A 114 4.93 -4.84 -7.94
N LEU A 115 4.59 -3.54 -7.97
CA LEU A 115 3.63 -2.96 -7.03
C LEU A 115 2.24 -3.58 -7.18
N GLY A 116 1.86 -3.96 -8.40
CA GLY A 116 0.61 -4.67 -8.66
C GLY A 116 0.49 -5.98 -7.89
N VAL A 117 1.59 -6.72 -7.75
CA VAL A 117 1.62 -8.00 -7.02
C VAL A 117 1.48 -7.75 -5.52
N VAL A 118 2.20 -6.75 -5.01
CA VAL A 118 2.11 -6.31 -3.61
C VAL A 118 0.68 -5.93 -3.26
N TRP A 119 0.03 -5.16 -4.13
CA TRP A 119 -1.35 -4.72 -3.93
C TRP A 119 -2.34 -5.87 -4.12
N GLY A 120 -2.10 -6.73 -5.11
CA GLY A 120 -2.96 -7.87 -5.42
C GLY A 120 -3.02 -8.90 -4.28
N ILE A 121 -1.88 -9.16 -3.64
CA ILE A 121 -1.80 -10.15 -2.57
C ILE A 121 -2.19 -9.60 -1.20
N ASN A 122 -2.03 -8.28 -0.97
CA ASN A 122 -2.11 -7.69 0.38
C ASN A 122 -3.06 -6.49 0.51
N GLY A 123 -3.48 -5.87 -0.59
CA GLY A 123 -4.10 -4.54 -0.58
C GLY A 123 -5.33 -4.44 0.31
N GLY A 124 -6.18 -5.47 0.32
CA GLY A 124 -7.38 -5.53 1.17
C GLY A 124 -7.09 -5.45 2.67
N ALA A 125 -6.03 -6.15 3.12
CA ALA A 125 -5.60 -6.12 4.52
C ALA A 125 -4.95 -4.78 4.89
N THR A 126 -4.34 -4.08 3.94
CA THR A 126 -3.72 -2.78 4.22
C THR A 126 -4.74 -1.64 4.24
N VAL A 127 -5.58 -1.49 3.20
CA VAL A 127 -6.46 -0.32 3.08
C VAL A 127 -7.85 -0.52 3.69
N GLY A 128 -8.32 -1.75 3.85
CA GLY A 128 -9.64 -2.01 4.44
C GLY A 128 -9.63 -2.17 5.97
N ASN A 129 -8.48 -2.54 6.55
CA ASN A 129 -8.43 -3.06 7.92
C ASN A 129 -8.55 -2.00 9.02
N THR A 130 -7.95 -0.83 8.88
CA THR A 130 -7.88 0.16 9.99
C THR A 130 -9.26 0.57 10.51
N PRO A 131 -10.27 0.83 9.65
CA PRO A 131 -11.65 0.99 10.09
C PRO A 131 -12.22 -0.25 10.78
N LEU A 132 -11.93 -1.45 10.27
CA LEU A 132 -12.47 -2.68 10.84
C LEU A 132 -11.91 -2.96 12.24
N SER A 133 -10.65 -2.65 12.49
CA SER A 133 -10.05 -2.84 13.82
C SER A 133 -10.52 -1.79 14.83
N THR A 134 -10.78 -0.55 14.39
CA THR A 134 -11.03 0.58 15.30
C THR A 134 -12.48 1.06 15.39
N LYS A 135 -13.34 0.76 14.40
CA LYS A 135 -14.72 1.28 14.29
C LYS A 135 -15.80 0.21 14.28
N CYS A 136 -15.45 -1.06 14.04
CA CYS A 136 -16.41 -2.16 14.10
C CYS A 136 -16.80 -2.53 15.53
N THR A 137 -18.04 -3.01 15.68
CA THR A 137 -18.48 -3.76 16.85
C THR A 137 -17.84 -5.16 16.89
N GLU A 138 -17.89 -5.84 18.04
CA GLU A 138 -17.35 -7.20 18.17
C GLU A 138 -18.01 -8.22 17.23
N HIS A 139 -19.31 -8.06 16.96
CA HIS A 139 -20.00 -8.89 15.97
C HIS A 139 -19.41 -8.68 14.56
N GLN A 140 -19.23 -7.42 14.17
CA GLN A 140 -18.66 -7.05 12.87
C GLN A 140 -17.20 -7.49 12.73
N LYS A 141 -16.38 -7.40 13.80
CA LYS A 141 -15.00 -7.90 13.79
C LYS A 141 -14.95 -9.42 13.60
N ARG A 142 -15.82 -10.18 14.26
CA ARG A 142 -15.94 -11.64 14.03
C ARG A 142 -16.38 -11.97 12.60
N LYS A 143 -17.23 -11.15 11.99
CA LYS A 143 -17.76 -11.35 10.64
C LYS A 143 -16.78 -11.01 9.52
N TRP A 144 -15.98 -9.95 9.69
CA TRP A 144 -15.11 -9.43 8.62
C TRP A 144 -13.63 -9.39 8.99
N LEU A 145 -13.27 -8.91 10.19
CA LEU A 145 -11.87 -8.74 10.57
C LEU A 145 -11.17 -10.09 10.77
N ALA A 146 -11.71 -10.98 11.60
CA ALA A 146 -11.06 -12.26 11.89
C ALA A 146 -10.90 -13.15 10.64
N PRO A 147 -11.91 -13.29 9.75
CA PRO A 147 -11.74 -14.02 8.49
C PRO A 147 -10.74 -13.37 7.53
N LEU A 148 -10.67 -12.04 7.46
CA LEU A 148 -9.65 -11.32 6.68
C LEU A 148 -8.24 -11.70 7.16
N LEU A 149 -8.00 -11.69 8.48
CA LEU A 149 -6.68 -12.00 9.05
C LEU A 149 -6.22 -13.44 8.76
N ARG A 150 -7.17 -14.38 8.64
CA ARG A 150 -6.92 -15.77 8.26
C ARG A 150 -6.81 -15.99 6.74
N GLY A 151 -7.09 -14.98 5.92
CA GLY A 151 -7.14 -15.11 4.46
C GLY A 151 -8.36 -15.86 3.92
N GLU A 152 -9.42 -15.97 4.72
CA GLU A 152 -10.70 -16.56 4.31
C GLU A 152 -11.56 -15.58 3.52
N GLN A 153 -11.28 -14.28 3.66
CA GLN A 153 -11.95 -13.21 2.94
C GLN A 153 -10.93 -12.25 2.32
N ARG A 154 -11.26 -11.72 1.15
CA ARG A 154 -10.56 -10.59 0.52
C ARG A 154 -11.43 -9.35 0.59
N HIS A 155 -10.83 -8.25 1.01
CA HIS A 155 -11.53 -6.97 1.12
C HIS A 155 -11.02 -5.95 0.12
N ALA A 156 -11.83 -4.93 -0.16
CA ALA A 156 -11.47 -3.77 -0.94
C ALA A 156 -11.94 -2.47 -0.24
N LEU A 157 -11.37 -1.34 -0.64
CA LEU A 157 -11.83 -0.01 -0.25
C LEU A 157 -12.43 0.69 -1.47
N ALA A 158 -13.68 1.13 -1.36
CA ALA A 158 -14.43 1.70 -2.48
C ALA A 158 -14.96 3.10 -2.12
N VAL A 159 -14.09 4.10 -2.28
CA VAL A 159 -14.38 5.50 -1.96
C VAL A 159 -14.51 6.34 -3.23
N THR A 160 -13.46 6.33 -4.06
CA THR A 160 -13.32 7.16 -5.25
C THR A 160 -14.39 6.88 -6.31
N GLU A 161 -14.85 7.94 -6.97
CA GLU A 161 -15.82 7.93 -8.04
C GLU A 161 -15.27 8.67 -9.27
N PRO A 162 -15.83 8.47 -10.47
CA PRO A 162 -15.51 9.30 -11.65
C PRO A 162 -15.67 10.79 -11.38
N ALA A 163 -16.70 11.18 -10.62
CA ALA A 163 -16.99 12.57 -10.29
C ALA A 163 -16.26 13.08 -9.03
N ALA A 164 -15.69 12.19 -8.21
CA ALA A 164 -15.15 12.53 -6.89
C ALA A 164 -13.89 11.69 -6.57
N GLY A 165 -12.72 12.29 -6.83
CA GLY A 165 -11.41 11.76 -6.44
C GLY A 165 -10.83 12.49 -5.25
N SER A 166 -10.15 13.61 -5.51
CA SER A 166 -9.59 14.48 -4.46
C SER A 166 -10.67 15.09 -3.56
N ASP A 167 -11.86 15.40 -4.11
CA ASP A 167 -13.02 15.87 -3.36
C ASP A 167 -13.94 14.71 -2.96
N VAL A 168 -13.52 13.92 -1.97
CA VAL A 168 -14.34 12.82 -1.42
C VAL A 168 -15.69 13.31 -0.88
N GLY A 169 -15.76 14.56 -0.42
CA GLY A 169 -16.99 15.19 0.06
C GLY A 169 -18.08 15.31 -1.01
N GLY A 170 -17.66 15.38 -2.28
CA GLY A 170 -18.49 15.49 -3.47
C GLY A 170 -19.02 14.16 -4.03
N LEU A 171 -18.82 13.02 -3.34
CA LEU A 171 -19.29 11.71 -3.81
C LEU A 171 -20.82 11.68 -4.07
N GLN A 172 -21.22 10.89 -5.04
CA GLN A 172 -22.59 10.80 -5.60
C GLN A 172 -23.24 9.44 -5.36
N THR A 173 -22.49 8.38 -5.05
CA THR A 173 -23.08 7.08 -4.65
C THR A 173 -23.99 7.30 -3.45
N THR A 174 -25.25 6.87 -3.53
CA THR A 174 -26.25 7.04 -2.48
C THR A 174 -26.52 5.73 -1.76
N ALA A 175 -26.92 5.83 -0.49
CA ALA A 175 -27.49 4.73 0.28
C ALA A 175 -28.74 5.23 1.00
N VAL A 176 -29.91 4.73 0.60
CA VAL A 176 -31.21 5.16 1.16
C VAL A 176 -31.83 4.01 1.94
N LYS A 177 -32.36 4.25 3.15
CA LYS A 177 -33.04 3.20 3.91
C LYS A 177 -34.26 2.69 3.14
N SER A 178 -34.43 1.37 3.09
CA SER A 178 -35.67 0.74 2.63
C SER A 178 -36.84 1.16 3.52
N GLU A 179 -38.06 1.00 3.01
CA GLU A 179 -39.29 1.34 3.74
C GLU A 179 -39.40 0.62 5.08
N ASP A 180 -38.95 -0.64 5.16
CA ASP A 180 -38.93 -1.43 6.39
C ASP A 180 -37.68 -1.19 7.27
N ALA A 181 -36.80 -0.27 6.86
CA ALA A 181 -35.56 0.11 7.52
C ALA A 181 -34.59 -1.06 7.84
N LYS A 182 -34.71 -2.19 7.13
CA LYS A 182 -33.79 -3.33 7.29
C LYS A 182 -32.58 -3.25 6.38
N TYR A 183 -32.69 -2.54 5.26
CA TYR A 183 -31.65 -2.42 4.27
C TYR A 183 -31.36 -0.96 3.93
N TRP A 184 -30.13 -0.70 3.53
CA TRP A 184 -29.76 0.40 2.65
C TRP A 184 -29.87 -0.07 1.21
N ILE A 185 -30.49 0.74 0.36
CA ILE A 185 -30.50 0.57 -1.10
C ILE A 185 -29.38 1.44 -1.66
N VAL A 186 -28.34 0.80 -2.18
CA VAL A 186 -27.12 1.47 -2.64
C VAL A 186 -27.13 1.59 -4.16
N ASN A 187 -26.93 2.80 -4.65
CA ASN A 187 -26.91 3.15 -6.07
C ASN A 187 -25.73 4.04 -6.39
N GLY A 188 -25.02 3.76 -7.48
CA GLY A 188 -23.90 4.58 -7.95
C GLY A 188 -22.75 3.76 -8.50
N ASN A 189 -21.54 4.31 -8.43
CA ASN A 189 -20.36 3.62 -8.93
C ASN A 189 -19.08 4.08 -8.23
N LYS A 190 -18.09 3.20 -8.25
CA LYS A 190 -16.76 3.37 -7.66
C LYS A 190 -15.70 3.03 -8.69
N LYS A 191 -14.59 3.77 -8.66
CA LYS A 191 -13.52 3.68 -9.64
C LYS A 191 -12.18 3.51 -8.94
N TRP A 192 -11.29 2.75 -9.58
CA TRP A 192 -9.96 2.42 -9.05
C TRP A 192 -10.01 1.61 -7.75
N VAL A 193 -10.98 0.70 -7.64
CA VAL A 193 -11.13 -0.18 -6.48
C VAL A 193 -10.11 -1.30 -6.55
N THR A 194 -8.95 -1.12 -5.92
CA THR A 194 -7.92 -2.17 -5.75
C THR A 194 -8.53 -3.41 -5.07
N GLN A 195 -8.11 -4.60 -5.48
CA GLN A 195 -8.74 -5.90 -5.17
C GLN A 195 -10.16 -6.08 -5.71
N GLY A 196 -10.81 -5.05 -6.28
CA GLY A 196 -12.25 -5.08 -6.56
C GLY A 196 -12.69 -6.23 -7.48
N GLN A 197 -11.81 -6.71 -8.35
CA GLN A 197 -12.08 -7.88 -9.20
C GLN A 197 -12.26 -9.20 -8.45
N PHE A 198 -11.67 -9.34 -7.27
CA PHE A 198 -11.61 -10.61 -6.54
C PHE A 198 -11.92 -10.48 -5.05
N ALA A 199 -12.18 -9.27 -4.56
CA ALA A 199 -12.65 -9.05 -3.21
C ALA A 199 -14.05 -9.64 -3.03
N ASP A 200 -14.28 -10.20 -1.84
CA ASP A 200 -15.57 -10.69 -1.38
C ASP A 200 -16.40 -9.54 -0.81
N TRP A 201 -15.73 -8.64 -0.09
CA TRP A 201 -16.35 -7.50 0.56
C TRP A 201 -15.65 -6.20 0.20
N ALA A 202 -16.39 -5.10 0.18
CA ALA A 202 -15.81 -3.76 0.09
C ALA A 202 -16.33 -2.86 1.21
N LEU A 203 -15.44 -2.05 1.80
CA LEU A 203 -15.85 -0.88 2.57
C LEU A 203 -16.24 0.23 1.59
N VAL A 204 -17.54 0.44 1.42
CA VAL A 204 -18.10 1.40 0.45
C VAL A 204 -18.48 2.69 1.17
N ALA A 205 -18.03 3.82 0.63
CA ALA A 205 -18.49 5.15 1.04
C ALA A 205 -19.71 5.58 0.22
N ALA A 206 -20.81 5.94 0.88
CA ALA A 206 -22.03 6.37 0.22
C ALA A 206 -22.69 7.52 0.98
N ARG A 207 -23.47 8.33 0.25
CA ARG A 207 -24.24 9.44 0.79
C ARG A 207 -25.54 8.91 1.39
N THR A 208 -25.68 9.05 2.70
CA THR A 208 -26.87 8.69 3.49
C THR A 208 -27.64 9.92 3.98
N GLY A 209 -27.02 11.11 3.92
CA GLY A 209 -27.60 12.36 4.38
C GLY A 209 -27.40 13.51 3.39
N GLY A 210 -27.25 14.73 3.93
CA GLY A 210 -27.11 15.96 3.14
C GLY A 210 -25.79 16.09 2.38
N ALA A 211 -25.51 17.28 1.84
CA ALA A 211 -24.31 17.55 1.06
C ALA A 211 -23.01 17.55 1.90
N GLY A 212 -21.88 17.32 1.22
CA GLY A 212 -20.54 17.37 1.81
C GLY A 212 -20.24 16.25 2.79
N ASN A 213 -19.19 16.45 3.61
CA ASN A 213 -18.59 15.43 4.48
C ASN A 213 -19.56 14.88 5.55
N LYS A 214 -20.54 15.70 5.98
CA LYS A 214 -21.51 15.36 7.04
C LYS A 214 -22.70 14.54 6.55
N GLY A 215 -22.73 14.12 5.29
CA GLY A 215 -23.77 13.23 4.76
C GLY A 215 -23.25 11.89 4.27
N ILE A 216 -22.00 11.56 4.58
CA ILE A 216 -21.32 10.36 4.10
C ILE A 216 -21.29 9.32 5.21
N SER A 217 -21.67 8.09 4.88
CA SER A 217 -21.49 6.90 5.70
C SER A 217 -20.58 5.90 5.01
N THR A 218 -20.07 4.94 5.78
CA THR A 218 -19.35 3.78 5.25
C THR A 218 -20.04 2.48 5.65
N MET A 219 -20.08 1.50 4.77
CA MET A 219 -20.69 0.20 5.04
C MET A 219 -19.91 -0.93 4.36
N MET A 220 -19.95 -2.12 4.97
CA MET A 220 -19.43 -3.33 4.35
C MET A 220 -20.46 -3.89 3.37
N VAL A 221 -20.09 -3.96 2.09
CA VAL A 221 -20.93 -4.47 1.02
C VAL A 221 -20.36 -5.78 0.51
N ASP A 222 -21.19 -6.82 0.45
CA ASP A 222 -20.83 -8.08 -0.21
C ASP A 222 -20.81 -7.85 -1.72
N LEU A 223 -19.65 -8.00 -2.34
CA LEU A 223 -19.45 -7.76 -3.78
C LEU A 223 -20.03 -8.86 -4.67
N ARG A 224 -20.65 -9.88 -4.07
CA ARG A 224 -21.39 -10.96 -4.75
C ARG A 224 -22.90 -10.73 -4.76
N SER A 225 -23.37 -9.67 -4.09
CA SER A 225 -24.79 -9.30 -4.06
C SER A 225 -25.33 -9.00 -5.46
N GLU A 226 -26.61 -9.28 -5.66
CA GLU A 226 -27.38 -8.86 -6.83
C GLU A 226 -27.31 -7.33 -7.00
N GLY A 227 -27.29 -6.87 -8.25
CA GLY A 227 -27.18 -5.44 -8.57
C GLY A 227 -25.74 -4.91 -8.62
N ILE A 228 -24.72 -5.74 -8.34
CA ILE A 228 -23.31 -5.34 -8.44
C ILE A 228 -22.68 -5.81 -9.74
N THR A 229 -22.15 -4.87 -10.52
CA THR A 229 -21.32 -5.17 -11.70
C THR A 229 -19.88 -4.72 -11.46
N ARG A 230 -18.91 -5.55 -11.87
CA ARG A 230 -17.48 -5.28 -11.69
C ARG A 230 -16.74 -5.44 -13.01
N ARG A 231 -15.99 -4.42 -13.41
CA ARG A 231 -15.17 -4.44 -14.62
C ARG A 231 -13.71 -4.14 -14.30
N LYS A 232 -12.81 -5.03 -14.75
CA LYS A 232 -11.37 -4.84 -14.57
C LYS A 232 -10.93 -3.56 -15.29
N MET A 233 -10.05 -2.81 -14.65
CA MET A 233 -9.46 -1.60 -15.22
C MET A 233 -8.02 -1.86 -15.65
N GLU A 234 -7.72 -1.55 -16.92
CA GLU A 234 -6.36 -1.65 -17.45
C GLU A 234 -5.60 -0.35 -17.16
N ASN A 235 -4.83 -0.37 -16.08
CA ASN A 235 -3.97 0.72 -15.64
C ASN A 235 -2.60 0.69 -16.34
N SER A 236 -1.89 1.84 -16.33
CA SER A 236 -0.53 1.92 -16.85
C SER A 236 0.44 1.01 -16.09
N GLY A 237 0.28 0.93 -14.76
CA GLY A 237 0.99 0.02 -13.86
C GLY A 237 0.01 -0.73 -12.97
N VAL A 238 0.52 -1.50 -12.01
CA VAL A 238 -0.23 -2.25 -11.00
C VAL A 238 -1.32 -3.18 -11.56
N ARG A 239 -1.07 -3.81 -12.71
CA ARG A 239 -2.07 -4.61 -13.44
C ARG A 239 -2.59 -5.79 -12.62
N SER A 240 -1.73 -6.42 -11.80
CA SER A 240 -2.12 -7.54 -10.93
C SER A 240 -2.85 -7.15 -9.65
N SER A 241 -3.05 -5.86 -9.39
CA SER A 241 -3.80 -5.35 -8.24
C SER A 241 -5.31 -5.65 -8.27
N GLY A 242 -5.84 -6.14 -9.40
CA GLY A 242 -7.26 -6.40 -9.57
C GLY A 242 -8.14 -5.15 -9.49
N SER A 243 -7.59 -3.98 -9.84
CA SER A 243 -8.32 -2.71 -9.87
C SER A 243 -9.60 -2.82 -10.69
N ALA A 244 -10.72 -2.39 -10.12
CA ALA A 244 -12.04 -2.49 -10.73
C ALA A 244 -12.78 -1.14 -10.79
N PHE A 245 -13.62 -1.02 -11.81
CA PHE A 245 -14.81 -0.17 -11.79
C PHE A 245 -15.96 -1.01 -11.23
N VAL A 246 -16.67 -0.50 -10.24
CA VAL A 246 -17.75 -1.21 -9.53
C VAL A 246 -19.01 -0.37 -9.63
N GLU A 247 -20.09 -0.96 -10.12
CA GLU A 247 -21.40 -0.33 -10.26
C GLU A 247 -22.38 -0.99 -9.29
N PHE A 248 -23.24 -0.16 -8.69
CA PHE A 248 -24.27 -0.57 -7.75
C PHE A 248 -25.61 -0.11 -8.32
N ASP A 249 -26.51 -1.05 -8.56
CA ASP A 249 -27.88 -0.85 -9.04
C ASP A 249 -28.85 -1.53 -8.06
N ASP A 250 -29.57 -0.73 -7.27
CA ASP A 250 -30.50 -1.15 -6.23
C ASP A 250 -29.98 -2.24 -5.27
N VAL A 251 -28.70 -2.15 -4.91
CA VAL A 251 -28.02 -3.14 -4.07
C VAL A 251 -28.51 -3.05 -2.63
N LYS A 252 -29.08 -4.14 -2.12
CA LYS A 252 -29.56 -4.25 -0.74
C LYS A 252 -28.41 -4.57 0.22
N VAL A 253 -28.13 -3.65 1.13
CA VAL A 253 -27.09 -3.80 2.16
C VAL A 253 -27.74 -3.75 3.54
N PRO A 254 -27.63 -4.79 4.38
CA PRO A 254 -28.23 -4.77 5.71
C PRO A 254 -27.81 -3.57 6.55
N VAL A 255 -28.71 -2.99 7.34
CA VAL A 255 -28.40 -1.79 8.14
C VAL A 255 -27.29 -2.01 9.16
N GLU A 256 -27.13 -3.23 9.67
CA GLU A 256 -26.04 -3.62 10.57
C GLU A 256 -24.66 -3.66 9.90
N ASN A 257 -24.59 -3.55 8.57
CA ASN A 257 -23.33 -3.43 7.85
C ASN A 257 -22.74 -2.01 7.85
N LEU A 258 -23.45 -1.03 8.43
CA LEU A 258 -22.91 0.30 8.70
C LEU A 258 -21.68 0.22 9.62
N ILE A 259 -20.59 0.87 9.22
CA ILE A 259 -19.35 0.92 9.98
C ILE A 259 -19.23 2.28 10.66
N GLY A 260 -19.18 2.26 12.00
CA GLY A 260 -19.29 3.47 12.80
C GLY A 260 -20.73 3.98 12.86
N GLN A 261 -20.90 5.31 12.81
CA GLN A 261 -22.20 5.96 12.91
C GLN A 261 -22.64 6.51 11.55
N GLU A 262 -23.94 6.61 11.35
CA GLU A 262 -24.53 7.23 10.16
C GLU A 262 -24.04 8.66 10.04
N ASN A 263 -23.66 9.08 8.83
CA ASN A 263 -23.13 10.41 8.49
C ASN A 263 -21.75 10.75 9.07
N GLU A 264 -21.06 9.78 9.69
CA GLU A 264 -19.70 9.91 10.22
C GLU A 264 -18.65 9.15 9.39
N GLY A 265 -19.04 8.66 8.20
CA GLY A 265 -18.19 7.89 7.31
C GLY A 265 -16.96 8.63 6.79
N PHE A 266 -17.03 9.97 6.65
CA PHE A 266 -15.85 10.74 6.25
C PHE A 266 -14.69 10.60 7.25
N LYS A 267 -14.97 10.57 8.56
CA LYS A 267 -13.94 10.35 9.59
C LYS A 267 -13.36 8.94 9.51
N VAL A 268 -14.19 7.95 9.20
CA VAL A 268 -13.76 6.56 9.00
C VAL A 268 -12.79 6.47 7.82
N ILE A 269 -13.12 7.08 6.69
CA ILE A 269 -12.26 7.13 5.49
C ILE A 269 -10.92 7.81 5.81
N MET A 270 -10.93 8.95 6.52
CA MET A 270 -9.68 9.65 6.85
C MET A 270 -8.72 8.83 7.73
N SER A 271 -9.23 8.03 8.68
CA SER A 271 -8.38 7.14 9.47
C SER A 271 -7.66 6.09 8.63
N THR A 272 -8.27 5.67 7.52
CA THR A 272 -7.64 4.76 6.54
C THR A 272 -6.49 5.46 5.81
N PHE A 273 -6.74 6.66 5.30
CA PHE A 273 -5.77 7.38 4.47
C PHE A 273 -4.52 7.80 5.24
N ASN A 274 -4.62 8.10 6.54
CA ASN A 274 -3.44 8.45 7.34
C ASN A 274 -2.46 7.27 7.48
N HIS A 275 -2.99 6.06 7.65
CA HIS A 275 -2.22 4.82 7.61
C HIS A 275 -1.68 4.52 6.20
N GLU A 276 -2.53 4.63 5.17
CA GLU A 276 -2.17 4.39 3.78
C GLU A 276 -0.99 5.28 3.33
N ARG A 277 -0.93 6.54 3.76
CA ARG A 277 0.17 7.45 3.44
C ARG A 277 1.52 6.96 3.95
N LEU A 278 1.57 6.46 5.19
CA LEU A 278 2.80 5.89 5.75
C LEU A 278 3.21 4.63 4.98
N TRP A 279 2.24 3.77 4.68
CA TRP A 279 2.45 2.55 3.89
C TRP A 279 3.01 2.85 2.49
N VAL A 280 2.42 3.80 1.76
CA VAL A 280 2.91 4.26 0.45
C VAL A 280 4.33 4.82 0.56
N GLY A 281 4.63 5.58 1.62
CA GLY A 281 5.97 6.11 1.84
C GLY A 281 7.04 5.03 1.97
N ILE A 282 6.77 4.00 2.77
CA ILE A 282 7.66 2.84 2.96
C ILE A 282 7.86 2.11 1.63
N ILE A 283 6.78 1.78 0.93
CA ILE A 283 6.83 1.07 -0.36
C ILE A 283 7.62 1.88 -1.39
N ALA A 284 7.32 3.16 -1.56
CA ALA A 284 7.98 4.00 -2.56
C ALA A 284 9.50 4.07 -2.32
N ASN A 285 9.90 4.20 -1.06
CA ASN A 285 11.31 4.18 -0.69
C ASN A 285 11.95 2.82 -0.99
N ARG A 286 11.28 1.69 -0.70
CA ARG A 286 11.81 0.37 -1.05
C ARG A 286 11.93 0.18 -2.56
N LEU A 287 10.92 0.55 -3.34
CA LEU A 287 10.97 0.45 -4.80
C LEU A 287 12.15 1.26 -5.36
N GLY A 288 12.47 2.41 -4.74
CA GLY A 288 13.66 3.19 -5.09
C GLY A 288 14.96 2.43 -4.81
N ARG A 289 15.05 1.72 -3.68
CA ARG A 289 16.19 0.84 -3.36
C ARG A 289 16.31 -0.33 -4.34
N VAL A 290 15.19 -0.92 -4.75
CA VAL A 290 15.15 -1.98 -5.77
C VAL A 290 15.67 -1.47 -7.11
N ALA A 291 15.15 -0.33 -7.58
CA ALA A 291 15.59 0.29 -8.83
C ALA A 291 17.08 0.68 -8.81
N LEU A 292 17.56 1.21 -7.68
CA LEU A 292 18.98 1.48 -7.45
C LEU A 292 19.80 0.19 -7.53
N CYS A 293 19.37 -0.87 -6.84
CA CYS A 293 20.10 -2.13 -6.78
C CYS A 293 20.26 -2.76 -8.17
N ASP A 294 19.17 -2.84 -8.93
CA ASP A 294 19.16 -3.40 -10.28
C ASP A 294 20.05 -2.61 -11.23
N SER A 295 19.91 -1.27 -11.21
CA SER A 295 20.69 -0.42 -12.10
C SER A 295 22.17 -0.42 -11.72
N TYR A 296 22.51 -0.54 -10.43
CA TYR A 296 23.89 -0.67 -9.97
C TYR A 296 24.53 -1.96 -10.46
N ASN A 297 23.85 -3.10 -10.27
CA ASN A 297 24.32 -4.40 -10.76
C ASN A 297 24.45 -4.41 -12.29
N HIS A 298 23.51 -3.80 -13.00
CA HIS A 298 23.62 -3.61 -14.45
C HIS A 298 24.86 -2.79 -14.81
N ALA A 299 25.11 -1.69 -14.09
CA ALA A 299 26.24 -0.80 -14.37
C ALA A 299 27.61 -1.46 -14.15
N LEU A 300 27.71 -2.40 -13.22
CA LEU A 300 28.92 -3.21 -13.00
C LEU A 300 29.19 -4.20 -14.14
N ARG A 301 28.14 -4.75 -14.77
CA ARG A 301 28.26 -5.81 -15.78
C ARG A 301 28.28 -5.26 -17.21
N ARG A 302 27.50 -4.22 -17.49
CA ARG A 302 27.34 -3.65 -18.83
C ARG A 302 28.61 -2.93 -19.25
N ARG A 303 29.16 -3.31 -20.41
CA ARG A 303 30.36 -2.70 -21.00
C ARG A 303 30.05 -1.81 -22.19
N THR A 304 30.67 -0.63 -22.24
CA THR A 304 30.72 0.25 -23.42
C THR A 304 32.13 0.80 -23.54
N PHE A 305 32.64 0.97 -24.76
CA PHE A 305 34.00 1.48 -24.97
C PHE A 305 35.06 0.68 -24.16
N GLY A 306 34.95 -0.66 -24.18
CA GLY A 306 35.91 -1.58 -23.56
C GLY A 306 35.78 -1.81 -22.04
N ARG A 307 35.00 -1.01 -21.32
CA ARG A 307 34.94 -1.03 -19.84
C ARG A 307 33.52 -1.04 -19.27
N PRO A 308 33.30 -1.51 -18.03
CA PRO A 308 32.02 -1.38 -17.35
C PRO A 308 31.53 0.07 -17.30
N ILE A 309 30.23 0.30 -17.47
CA ILE A 309 29.67 1.66 -17.45
C ILE A 309 29.82 2.32 -16.07
N MET A 310 29.92 1.54 -14.99
CA MET A 310 30.24 2.00 -13.64
C MET A 310 31.57 2.79 -13.56
N GLU A 311 32.50 2.56 -14.48
CA GLU A 311 33.76 3.31 -14.51
C GLU A 311 33.62 4.74 -15.04
N ASN A 312 32.46 5.12 -15.58
CA ASN A 312 32.17 6.50 -15.95
C ASN A 312 31.73 7.32 -14.72
N GLN A 313 32.37 8.46 -14.46
CA GLN A 313 32.04 9.33 -13.33
C GLN A 313 30.57 9.78 -13.35
N VAL A 314 30.03 10.07 -14.54
CA VAL A 314 28.63 10.47 -14.72
C VAL A 314 27.63 9.37 -14.32
N ILE A 315 28.02 8.10 -14.39
CA ILE A 315 27.19 6.96 -13.93
C ILE A 315 27.28 6.85 -12.41
N ARG A 316 28.49 6.90 -11.82
CA ARG A 316 28.66 6.89 -10.35
C ARG A 316 27.90 8.02 -9.65
N ALA A 317 27.94 9.22 -10.23
CA ALA A 317 27.23 10.37 -9.68
C ALA A 317 25.71 10.17 -9.58
N LYS A 318 25.11 9.35 -10.47
CA LYS A 318 23.67 9.02 -10.38
C LYS A 318 23.38 8.22 -9.11
N PHE A 319 24.19 7.22 -8.79
CA PHE A 319 24.01 6.39 -7.60
C PHE A 319 24.13 7.18 -6.31
N THR A 320 25.10 8.08 -6.19
CA THR A 320 25.23 8.94 -5.00
C THR A 320 24.02 9.88 -4.84
N LYS A 321 23.48 10.42 -5.95
CA LYS A 321 22.26 11.25 -5.90
C LYS A 321 21.05 10.44 -5.47
N MET A 322 20.85 9.24 -6.03
CA MET A 322 19.75 8.35 -5.63
C MET A 322 19.87 7.95 -4.16
N ALA A 323 21.07 7.63 -3.68
CA ALA A 323 21.33 7.32 -2.28
C ALA A 323 20.94 8.47 -1.34
N GLY A 324 21.31 9.71 -1.67
CA GLY A 324 20.95 10.88 -0.86
C GLY A 324 19.43 11.11 -0.73
N LEU A 325 18.66 10.75 -1.77
CA LEU A 325 17.19 10.81 -1.71
C LEU A 325 16.61 9.71 -0.82
N LEU A 326 17.11 8.48 -0.97
CA LEU A 326 16.68 7.30 -0.22
C LEU A 326 16.94 7.43 1.28
N GLU A 327 18.17 7.82 1.67
CA GLU A 327 18.51 7.89 3.09
C GLU A 327 17.80 9.06 3.80
N ALA A 328 17.60 10.20 3.12
CA ALA A 328 16.83 11.30 3.69
C ALA A 328 15.35 10.90 3.90
N THR A 329 14.75 10.18 2.95
CA THR A 329 13.38 9.70 3.05
C THR A 329 13.25 8.61 4.12
N SER A 330 14.23 7.68 4.21
CA SER A 330 14.30 6.67 5.26
C SER A 330 14.33 7.30 6.65
N ALA A 331 15.19 8.28 6.89
CA ALA A 331 15.30 8.93 8.19
C ALA A 331 14.00 9.62 8.63
N LEU A 332 13.33 10.34 7.71
CA LEU A 332 12.02 10.94 7.99
C LEU A 332 10.96 9.87 8.29
N THR A 333 10.94 8.79 7.50
CA THR A 333 9.98 7.70 7.66
C THR A 333 10.13 7.01 9.02
N GLU A 334 11.36 6.67 9.41
CA GLU A 334 11.66 6.06 10.72
C GLU A 334 11.30 6.96 11.89
N ALA A 335 11.57 8.27 11.78
CA ALA A 335 11.16 9.24 12.79
C ALA A 335 9.63 9.27 12.97
N VAL A 336 8.86 9.26 11.87
CA VAL A 336 7.39 9.22 11.91
C VAL A 336 6.87 7.91 12.50
N ILE A 337 7.50 6.79 12.16
CA ILE A 337 7.18 5.48 12.72
C ILE A 337 7.39 5.48 14.24
N HIS A 338 8.54 5.97 14.71
CA HIS A 338 8.81 6.08 16.14
C HIS A 338 7.82 7.01 16.86
N MET A 339 7.51 8.18 16.27
CA MET A 339 6.50 9.09 16.84
C MET A 339 5.12 8.41 16.96
N SER A 340 4.78 7.49 16.05
CA SER A 340 3.50 6.78 16.08
C SER A 340 3.36 5.76 17.22
N GLU A 341 4.44 5.44 17.93
CA GLU A 341 4.39 4.66 19.17
C GLU A 341 3.76 5.46 20.32
N GLN A 342 3.87 6.79 20.28
CA GLN A 342 3.44 7.70 21.35
C GLN A 342 2.20 8.52 20.97
N ALA A 343 1.84 8.57 19.69
CA ALA A 343 0.71 9.34 19.19
C ALA A 343 -0.04 8.60 18.07
N PRO A 344 -1.37 8.72 17.99
CA PRO A 344 -2.12 8.15 16.88
C PRO A 344 -1.71 8.80 15.54
N LEU A 345 -1.71 8.03 14.45
CA LEU A 345 -1.34 8.55 13.12
C LEU A 345 -2.17 9.77 12.67
N ASP A 346 -3.39 9.92 13.17
CA ASP A 346 -4.22 11.10 12.89
C ASP A 346 -3.57 12.41 13.36
N ALA A 347 -2.89 12.38 14.52
CA ALA A 347 -2.12 13.50 15.05
C ALA A 347 -0.84 13.75 14.22
N LEU A 348 -0.33 12.70 13.57
CA LEU A 348 0.87 12.74 12.74
C LEU A 348 0.59 12.97 11.25
N SER A 349 -0.66 13.27 10.87
CA SER A 349 -1.01 13.23 9.44
C SER A 349 -0.35 14.30 8.56
N THR A 350 0.16 15.38 9.15
CA THR A 350 1.06 16.33 8.45
C THR A 350 2.37 15.63 8.07
N TYR A 351 2.97 14.89 9.00
CA TYR A 351 4.22 14.19 8.77
C TYR A 351 4.05 12.96 7.88
N SER A 352 2.95 12.21 8.01
CA SER A 352 2.67 11.09 7.10
C SER A 352 2.40 11.58 5.67
N ALA A 353 1.76 12.73 5.50
CA ALA A 353 1.61 13.39 4.19
C ALA A 353 2.98 13.77 3.60
N LEU A 354 3.88 14.34 4.40
CA LEU A 354 5.26 14.67 3.97
C LEU A 354 6.06 13.42 3.59
N VAL A 355 5.96 12.34 4.37
CA VAL A 355 6.60 11.05 4.06
C VAL A 355 6.11 10.52 2.71
N LYS A 356 4.79 10.43 2.52
CA LYS A 356 4.18 9.95 1.27
C LYS A 356 4.64 10.76 0.07
N TYR A 357 4.47 12.09 0.15
CA TYR A 357 4.87 13.01 -0.90
C TYR A 357 6.35 12.84 -1.24
N ARG A 358 7.22 12.93 -0.23
CA ARG A 358 8.67 12.91 -0.44
C ARG A 358 9.13 11.60 -1.05
N ALA A 359 8.64 10.48 -0.55
CA ALA A 359 9.02 9.16 -1.04
C ALA A 359 8.56 8.92 -2.49
N ALA A 360 7.32 9.30 -2.84
CA ALA A 360 6.79 9.16 -4.19
C ALA A 360 7.56 10.03 -5.20
N HIS A 361 7.81 11.30 -4.85
CA HIS A 361 8.55 12.23 -5.69
C HIS A 361 10.04 11.85 -5.85
N ASP A 362 10.67 11.33 -4.79
CA ASP A 362 12.03 10.83 -4.87
C ASP A 362 12.11 9.54 -5.71
N LEU A 363 11.10 8.67 -5.63
CA LEU A 363 10.98 7.48 -6.49
C LEU A 363 10.88 7.86 -7.98
N GLU A 364 10.16 8.91 -8.36
CA GLU A 364 10.11 9.36 -9.76
C GLU A 364 11.51 9.70 -10.29
N LYS A 365 12.31 10.40 -9.48
CA LYS A 365 13.69 10.76 -9.84
C LYS A 365 14.61 9.55 -9.92
N ILE A 366 14.49 8.63 -8.97
CA ILE A 366 15.29 7.40 -8.91
C ILE A 366 14.92 6.49 -10.08
N SER A 367 13.63 6.31 -10.36
CA SER A 367 13.12 5.49 -11.46
C SER A 367 13.65 5.99 -12.80
N ARG A 368 13.58 7.30 -13.06
CA ARG A 368 14.17 7.92 -14.28
C ARG A 368 15.65 7.56 -14.42
N GLU A 369 16.43 7.74 -13.36
CA GLU A 369 17.87 7.51 -13.40
C GLU A 369 18.23 6.03 -13.56
N ALA A 370 17.49 5.14 -12.90
CA ALA A 370 17.64 3.69 -13.08
C ALA A 370 17.32 3.28 -14.52
N GLN A 371 16.23 3.79 -15.12
CA GLN A 371 15.91 3.56 -16.53
C GLN A 371 17.04 4.05 -17.44
N GLN A 372 17.59 5.24 -17.17
CA GLN A 372 18.67 5.81 -17.97
C GLN A 372 19.96 4.96 -17.92
N VAL A 373 20.25 4.32 -16.78
CA VAL A 373 21.39 3.40 -16.63
C VAL A 373 21.19 2.13 -17.45
N PHE A 374 19.96 1.60 -17.52
CA PHE A 374 19.61 0.45 -18.36
C PHE A 374 19.47 0.78 -19.86
N GLY A 375 19.21 2.05 -20.19
CA GLY A 375 18.94 2.48 -21.56
C GLY A 375 17.71 1.76 -22.15
N GLY A 376 17.81 1.29 -23.39
CA GLY A 376 16.70 0.63 -24.09
C GLY A 376 16.14 -0.62 -23.40
N LEU A 377 16.91 -1.26 -22.50
CA LEU A 377 16.46 -2.43 -21.76
C LEU A 377 15.34 -2.11 -20.76
N ALA A 378 15.27 -0.87 -20.25
CA ALA A 378 14.19 -0.43 -19.35
C ALA A 378 13.10 0.36 -20.07
N TYR A 379 13.13 0.39 -21.41
CA TYR A 379 12.06 0.90 -22.26
C TYR A 379 11.10 -0.23 -22.71
N SER A 380 11.64 -1.45 -22.87
CA SER A 380 10.84 -2.63 -23.25
C SER A 380 10.39 -3.38 -22.01
N ARG A 381 9.17 -3.94 -22.04
CA ARG A 381 8.69 -4.87 -21.02
C ARG A 381 9.50 -6.17 -21.07
N GLY A 382 9.79 -6.73 -19.90
CA GLY A 382 10.50 -8.01 -19.77
C GLY A 382 12.03 -7.90 -19.84
N GLY A 383 12.71 -9.05 -19.87
CA GLY A 383 14.17 -9.13 -19.91
C GLY A 383 14.86 -8.55 -18.66
N LEU A 384 16.13 -8.16 -18.81
CA LEU A 384 16.97 -7.71 -17.68
C LEU A 384 16.50 -6.39 -17.04
N GLY A 385 15.81 -5.53 -17.79
CA GLY A 385 15.31 -4.24 -17.29
C GLY A 385 13.87 -4.30 -16.77
N ALA A 386 13.22 -5.47 -16.77
CA ALA A 386 11.78 -5.63 -16.52
C ALA A 386 11.31 -4.97 -15.22
N ARG A 387 12.06 -5.17 -14.13
CA ARG A 387 11.69 -4.65 -12.80
C ARG A 387 11.79 -3.13 -12.74
N VAL A 388 12.85 -2.54 -13.32
CA VAL A 388 12.99 -1.07 -13.41
C VAL A 388 11.93 -0.46 -14.33
N GLU A 389 11.63 -1.11 -15.45
CA GLU A 389 10.54 -0.72 -16.35
C GLU A 389 9.19 -0.77 -15.64
N GLN A 390 8.90 -1.84 -14.90
CA GLN A 390 7.67 -1.97 -14.12
C GLN A 390 7.56 -0.86 -13.07
N ILE A 391 8.62 -0.60 -12.29
CA ILE A 391 8.64 0.47 -11.28
C ILE A 391 8.31 1.82 -11.93
N SER A 392 8.79 2.09 -13.15
CA SER A 392 8.47 3.33 -13.88
C SER A 392 7.00 3.46 -14.27
N ARG A 393 6.29 2.34 -14.48
CA ARG A 393 4.84 2.34 -14.73
C ARG A 393 4.03 2.44 -13.44
N ASP A 394 4.55 1.86 -12.37
CA ASP A 394 3.91 1.81 -11.05
C ASP A 394 4.05 3.14 -10.29
N VAL A 395 5.15 3.89 -10.45
CA VAL A 395 5.40 5.11 -9.67
C VAL A 395 4.26 6.13 -9.78
N ARG A 396 3.58 6.22 -10.93
CA ARG A 396 2.54 7.23 -11.15
C ARG A 396 1.37 7.08 -10.18
N VAL A 397 1.00 5.86 -9.81
CA VAL A 397 -0.12 5.67 -8.88
C VAL A 397 0.25 6.13 -7.47
N LEU A 398 1.50 5.94 -7.03
CA LEU A 398 1.98 6.37 -5.72
C LEU A 398 2.01 7.90 -5.56
N VAL A 399 2.13 8.64 -6.67
CA VAL A 399 2.05 10.11 -6.68
C VAL A 399 0.60 10.60 -6.55
N VAL A 400 -0.34 9.92 -7.22
CA VAL A 400 -1.73 10.39 -7.37
C VAL A 400 -2.69 9.81 -6.30
N SER A 401 -2.55 8.54 -5.93
CA SER A 401 -3.45 7.87 -4.98
C SER A 401 -3.15 8.21 -3.53
N GLY A 402 -4.09 7.92 -2.61
CA GLY A 402 -3.94 8.21 -1.17
C GLY A 402 -3.89 9.71 -0.82
N GLY A 403 -4.27 10.56 -1.78
CA GLY A 403 -4.07 12.02 -1.79
C GLY A 403 -3.01 12.41 -2.81
N SER A 404 -3.38 13.24 -3.80
CA SER A 404 -2.41 13.77 -4.76
C SER A 404 -1.39 14.66 -4.04
N GLU A 405 -0.24 14.84 -4.67
CA GLU A 405 0.81 15.75 -4.18
C GLU A 405 0.23 17.12 -3.79
N GLU A 406 -0.58 17.73 -4.65
CA GLU A 406 -1.15 19.06 -4.41
C GLU A 406 -2.07 19.08 -3.20
N ILE A 407 -2.90 18.04 -3.04
CA ILE A 407 -3.81 17.91 -1.89
C ILE A 407 -3.04 17.70 -0.58
N LEU A 408 -1.99 16.88 -0.61
CA LEU A 408 -1.16 16.65 0.57
C LEU A 408 -0.34 17.89 0.94
N MET A 409 0.20 18.61 -0.05
CA MET A 409 0.94 19.84 0.19
C MET A 409 0.04 20.97 0.70
N ASP A 410 -1.19 21.08 0.18
CA ASP A 410 -2.19 22.00 0.71
C ASP A 410 -2.63 21.62 2.15
N LEU A 411 -2.83 20.33 2.43
CA LEU A 411 -3.09 19.84 3.79
C LEU A 411 -1.98 20.26 4.77
N VAL A 412 -0.72 20.04 4.38
CA VAL A 412 0.45 20.43 5.18
C VAL A 412 0.46 21.94 5.38
N ALA A 413 0.31 22.74 4.32
CA ALA A 413 0.29 24.19 4.39
C ALA A 413 -0.81 24.72 5.33
N LYS A 414 -2.04 24.18 5.22
CA LYS A 414 -3.18 24.55 6.07
C LYS A 414 -2.93 24.23 7.54
N ARG A 415 -2.35 23.07 7.84
CA ARG A 415 -2.06 22.66 9.23
C ARG A 415 -0.89 23.44 9.83
N SER A 416 0.15 23.73 9.05
CA SER A 416 1.32 24.48 9.51
C SER A 416 1.05 25.96 9.79
N ARG A 417 0.05 26.57 9.14
CA ARG A 417 -0.34 27.97 9.40
C ARG A 417 -1.07 28.17 10.75
N GLY A 418 -1.45 27.08 11.43
CA GLY A 418 -2.39 27.12 12.54
C GLY A 418 -3.75 27.68 12.11
N SER A 419 -4.76 27.65 12.98
CA SER A 419 -6.09 28.23 12.75
C SER A 419 -6.11 29.77 12.65
N SER A 420 -5.11 30.36 12.00
CA SER A 420 -4.99 31.79 11.74
C SER A 420 -5.82 32.12 10.51
N LYS A 421 -7.10 32.41 10.72
CA LYS A 421 -7.97 33.01 9.69
C LYS A 421 -7.39 34.37 9.29
N ILE A 422 -7.10 34.55 8.00
CA ILE A 422 -7.14 35.86 7.33
C ILE A 422 -8.29 35.77 6.34
#